data_AF-A0A1H9A353-F1
#
_entry.id   AF-A0A1H9A353-F1
#
_cell.length_a   1.000
_cell.length_b   1.000
_cell.length_c   1.000
_cell.angle_alpha   90.00
_cell.angle_beta   90.00
_cell.angle_gamma   90.00
#
_symmetry.space_group_name_H-M   'P 1'
#
loop_
_entity.id
_entity.type
_entity.pdbx_description
1 polymer ?
#
loop_
_entity_poly.entity_id
_entity_poly.type
_entity_poly.pdbx_seq_one_letter_code
_entity_poly.pdbx_strand_id
1 'polypeptide(L)'
;MNIDLTDTTSGRINAALVRARRAMGSPAVGMVLTLVIVTDEGSHYDALKAASDASKEHPSRILVVVRRPGRSPRDRATARLDAEVRVGGETGTGETVLLRLHGELANHAHSVVLPLLLPDAPVVLWWPADPPEYPSKDPLGALAQRRITDAAETEDPVAALRGRAAAYAPGDTDLAWTRVTLWRSVLAAALDQKQTRVTRAVVEGEEYNPSSELLALWLADRLGVPVERVLSGGPGITAVRLATDEGDICLDRGDGSLATLSVPGQPDRSVALHRRSTAELIAEELRRLDPDETYARAVRFGLDRLVRGQVAEVEAAEAAQAEAARAPGGEQAPAQVVVHPDSERMARATAARLITVIADAQTARGRAHVALTGGRNGNALLAALAQAPGRDAVDWSRVDLWWGDERFLPDGDPDRNHTQAREALLDALALDPSRVHPMPASDGPHGDDVDAAAEAYAAELAAAADGGSGDGGPGGGPGGAVPAFDVLLLGLGPDTHVASLFPGHPAAKETGRTVVGVRQAPKPPPTRISLTLPAIRAAREVWLLAAGEDKAGAAAGALAAGDPARTPAAGARGRERTLWILDEKAAALLSESARG
;
A
#
# COMPACT_ATOMS: atom_id res chain seq x y z
N MET A 1 19.04 27.68 -13.32
CA MET A 1 19.26 28.66 -12.22
C MET A 1 18.24 28.39 -11.13
N ASN A 2 18.63 28.45 -9.86
CA ASN A 2 17.73 28.26 -8.71
C ASN A 2 17.66 29.53 -7.85
N ILE A 3 16.46 29.90 -7.37
CA ILE A 3 16.21 31.05 -6.50
C ILE A 3 15.28 30.63 -5.37
N ASP A 4 15.78 30.65 -4.14
CA ASP A 4 15.00 30.43 -2.93
C ASP A 4 14.38 31.75 -2.42
N LEU A 5 13.10 31.71 -2.05
CA LEU A 5 12.32 32.83 -1.55
C LEU A 5 11.60 32.42 -0.27
N THR A 6 12.12 32.87 0.86
CA THR A 6 11.52 32.66 2.18
C THR A 6 10.53 33.78 2.51
N ASP A 7 9.39 33.44 3.11
CA ASP A 7 8.36 34.39 3.56
C ASP A 7 8.01 35.42 2.48
N THR A 8 7.50 34.89 1.38
CA THR A 8 7.36 35.58 0.10
C THR A 8 5.91 35.79 -0.30
N THR A 9 5.69 36.35 -1.48
CA THR A 9 4.37 36.54 -2.09
C THR A 9 4.41 36.12 -3.55
N SER A 10 3.26 35.79 -4.13
CA SER A 10 3.18 35.45 -5.56
C SER A 10 3.74 36.56 -6.46
N GLY A 11 3.61 37.83 -6.08
CA GLY A 11 4.21 38.95 -6.79
C GLY A 11 5.75 38.91 -6.80
N ARG A 12 6.37 38.59 -5.66
CA ARG A 12 7.83 38.43 -5.56
C ARG A 12 8.32 37.21 -6.34
N ILE A 13 7.55 36.12 -6.35
CA ILE A 13 7.83 34.91 -7.15
C ILE A 13 7.78 35.23 -8.64
N ASN A 14 6.73 35.91 -9.11
CA ASN A 14 6.62 36.31 -10.51
C ASN A 14 7.77 37.25 -10.93
N ALA A 15 8.16 38.19 -10.05
CA ALA A 15 9.33 39.03 -10.29
C ALA A 15 10.63 38.21 -10.38
N ALA A 16 10.77 37.14 -9.58
CA ALA A 16 11.91 36.23 -9.66
C ALA A 16 11.93 35.44 -10.98
N LEU A 17 10.78 34.93 -11.44
CA LEU A 17 10.64 34.27 -12.75
C LEU A 17 11.05 35.20 -13.90
N VAL A 18 10.58 36.46 -13.89
CA VAL A 18 10.93 37.45 -14.92
C VAL A 18 12.43 37.76 -14.91
N ARG A 19 13.03 37.95 -13.72
CA ARG A 19 14.49 38.14 -13.60
C ARG A 19 15.27 36.94 -14.11
N ALA A 20 14.80 35.74 -13.79
CA ALA A 20 15.42 34.49 -14.21
C ALA A 20 15.43 34.30 -15.71
N ARG A 21 14.29 34.56 -16.38
CA ARG A 21 14.21 34.52 -17.85
C ARG A 21 15.19 35.50 -18.51
N ARG A 22 15.25 36.73 -18.00
CA ARG A 22 16.17 37.76 -18.52
C ARG A 22 17.63 37.33 -18.38
N ALA A 23 18.00 36.74 -17.25
CA ALA A 23 19.36 36.27 -17.01
C ALA A 23 19.78 35.14 -17.96
N MET A 24 18.85 34.29 -18.41
CA MET A 24 19.13 33.23 -19.38
C MET A 24 19.12 33.70 -20.84
N GLY A 25 18.80 34.96 -21.12
CA GLY A 25 18.83 35.51 -22.49
C GLY A 25 17.72 34.99 -23.42
N SER A 26 16.71 34.28 -22.92
CA SER A 26 15.57 33.82 -23.70
C SER A 26 14.28 34.54 -23.27
N PRO A 27 13.68 35.38 -24.14
CA PRO A 27 12.51 36.18 -23.76
C PRO A 27 11.21 35.37 -23.68
N ALA A 28 11.11 34.23 -24.37
CA ALA A 28 9.90 33.43 -24.46
C ALA A 28 10.25 31.95 -24.46
N VAL A 29 10.01 31.27 -23.34
CA VAL A 29 9.90 29.82 -23.35
C VAL A 29 8.55 29.51 -24.01
N GLY A 30 8.54 28.73 -25.09
CA GLY A 30 7.33 28.29 -25.81
C GLY A 30 6.48 27.31 -24.99
N MET A 31 6.16 27.68 -23.75
CA MET A 31 5.32 26.90 -22.86
C MET A 31 3.91 26.88 -23.43
N VAL A 32 3.31 25.70 -23.48
CA VAL A 32 1.99 25.47 -24.04
C VAL A 32 0.91 25.35 -22.97
N LEU A 33 1.28 25.15 -21.70
CA LEU A 33 0.35 25.01 -20.58
C LEU A 33 1.00 25.32 -19.22
N THR A 34 0.16 25.48 -18.20
CA THR A 34 0.58 25.44 -16.79
C THR A 34 0.13 24.12 -16.16
N LEU A 35 1.08 23.32 -15.67
CA LEU A 35 0.82 22.09 -14.92
C LEU A 35 0.96 22.39 -13.43
N VAL A 36 -0.15 22.32 -12.71
CA VAL A 36 -0.21 22.49 -11.26
C VAL A 36 -0.28 21.11 -10.61
N ILE A 37 0.63 20.83 -9.68
CA ILE A 37 0.71 19.56 -8.94
C ILE A 37 0.35 19.86 -7.49
N VAL A 38 -0.62 19.16 -6.91
CA VAL A 38 -1.00 19.32 -5.50
C VAL A 38 -0.59 18.07 -4.75
N THR A 39 0.29 18.22 -3.75
CA THR A 39 0.94 17.09 -3.10
C THR A 39 1.39 17.46 -1.67
N ASP A 40 1.91 16.49 -0.94
CA ASP A 40 2.49 16.63 0.39
C ASP A 40 4.04 16.69 0.33
N GLU A 41 4.68 16.88 1.49
CA GLU A 41 6.15 16.98 1.55
C GLU A 41 6.87 15.65 1.27
N GLY A 42 6.29 14.50 1.59
CA GLY A 42 6.86 13.19 1.33
C GLY A 42 6.84 12.83 -0.17
N SER A 43 5.80 13.25 -0.88
CA SER A 43 5.51 12.77 -2.25
C SER A 43 5.94 13.75 -3.36
N HIS A 44 6.25 15.02 -3.04
CA HIS A 44 6.49 16.04 -4.06
C HIS A 44 7.67 15.79 -5.00
N TYR A 45 8.69 15.07 -4.55
CA TYR A 45 9.90 14.81 -5.36
C TYR A 45 9.56 13.94 -6.57
N ASP A 46 8.87 12.81 -6.36
CA ASP A 46 8.54 11.88 -7.44
C ASP A 46 7.52 12.48 -8.41
N ALA A 47 6.55 13.22 -7.90
CA ALA A 47 5.58 13.95 -8.73
C ALA A 47 6.26 15.02 -9.59
N LEU A 48 7.19 15.80 -9.01
CA LEU A 48 7.95 16.80 -9.75
C LEU A 48 8.85 16.17 -10.81
N LYS A 49 9.48 15.03 -10.51
CA LYS A 49 10.28 14.28 -11.47
C LYS A 49 9.43 13.81 -12.65
N ALA A 50 8.30 13.18 -12.39
CA ALA A 50 7.39 12.70 -13.43
C ALA A 50 6.87 13.84 -14.32
N ALA A 51 6.48 14.96 -13.72
CA ALA A 51 6.05 16.16 -14.46
C ALA A 51 7.18 16.80 -15.26
N SER A 52 8.39 16.85 -14.72
CA SER A 52 9.57 17.36 -15.42
C SER A 52 9.89 16.51 -16.64
N ASP A 53 9.81 15.18 -16.52
CA ASP A 53 10.01 14.26 -17.63
C ASP A 53 8.91 14.42 -18.70
N ALA A 54 7.63 14.49 -18.30
CA ALA A 54 6.52 14.76 -19.22
C ALA A 54 6.66 16.12 -19.95
N SER A 55 7.24 17.12 -19.28
CA SER A 55 7.44 18.46 -19.85
C SER A 55 8.43 18.52 -21.01
N LYS A 56 9.23 17.47 -21.21
CA LYS A 56 10.12 17.34 -22.37
C LYS A 56 9.33 17.20 -23.67
N GLU A 57 8.18 16.52 -23.64
CA GLU A 57 7.24 16.42 -24.77
C GLU A 57 6.28 17.61 -24.81
N HIS A 58 5.90 18.12 -23.63
CA HIS A 58 4.91 19.19 -23.47
C HIS A 58 5.49 20.35 -22.66
N PRO A 59 6.20 21.31 -23.29
CA PRO A 59 6.82 22.42 -22.57
C PRO A 59 5.82 23.16 -21.68
N SER A 60 6.04 23.13 -20.36
CA SER A 60 5.06 23.57 -19.37
C SER A 60 5.69 24.48 -18.32
N ARG A 61 4.90 25.39 -17.75
CA ARG A 61 5.20 25.93 -16.42
C ARG A 61 4.70 24.94 -15.38
N ILE A 62 5.59 24.44 -14.54
CA ILE A 62 5.24 23.51 -13.46
C ILE A 62 5.11 24.29 -12.15
N LEU A 63 3.96 24.22 -11.51
CA LEU A 63 3.69 24.78 -10.18
C LEU A 63 3.43 23.63 -9.21
N VAL A 64 4.37 23.33 -8.32
CA VAL A 64 4.19 22.31 -7.28
C VAL A 64 3.68 22.98 -6.02
N VAL A 65 2.49 22.60 -5.57
CA VAL A 65 1.81 23.14 -4.39
C VAL A 65 1.90 22.11 -3.27
N VAL A 66 2.81 22.36 -2.33
CA VAL A 66 2.96 21.55 -1.12
C VAL A 66 2.17 22.19 0.02
N ARG A 67 1.09 21.54 0.44
CA ARG A 67 0.20 22.05 1.51
C ARG A 67 0.74 21.61 2.88
N ARG A 68 1.00 22.59 3.76
CA ARG A 68 1.44 22.38 5.15
C ARG A 68 0.48 23.08 6.12
N PRO A 69 -0.74 22.54 6.36
CA PRO A 69 -1.77 23.20 7.16
C PRO A 69 -1.37 23.46 8.62
N GLY A 70 -0.28 22.87 9.13
CA GLY A 70 0.20 23.09 10.49
C GLY A 70 -0.44 22.13 11.50
N ARG A 71 0.36 21.64 12.46
CA ARG A 71 -0.08 20.62 13.43
C ARG A 71 -0.65 21.25 14.71
N SER A 72 -0.09 22.37 15.16
CA SER A 72 -0.58 23.11 16.34
C SER A 72 -1.57 24.22 15.95
N PRO A 73 -2.45 24.68 16.88
CA PRO A 73 -3.31 25.85 16.64
C PRO A 73 -2.52 27.10 16.25
N ARG A 74 -1.31 27.25 16.80
CA ARG A 74 -0.42 28.36 16.46
C ARG A 74 0.09 28.26 15.01
N ASP A 75 0.53 27.08 14.59
CA ASP A 75 1.00 26.87 13.22
C ASP A 75 -0.14 27.02 12.21
N ARG A 76 -1.34 26.52 12.56
CA ARG A 76 -2.55 26.70 11.76
C ARG A 76 -2.89 28.17 11.55
N ALA A 77 -2.66 29.03 12.54
CA ALA A 77 -2.93 30.47 12.45
C ALA A 77 -1.85 31.27 11.70
N THR A 78 -0.69 30.68 11.39
CA THR A 78 0.34 31.37 10.60
C THR A 78 0.00 31.33 9.12
N ALA A 79 0.13 32.45 8.42
CA ALA A 79 0.03 32.48 6.96
C ALA A 79 1.41 32.81 6.39
N ARG A 80 2.08 31.81 5.81
CA ARG A 80 3.43 31.97 5.25
C ARG A 80 3.55 31.19 3.93
N LEU A 81 4.24 31.80 2.98
CA LEU A 81 4.60 31.20 1.70
C LEU A 81 6.11 31.15 1.59
N ASP A 82 6.66 29.97 1.32
CA ASP A 82 8.00 29.84 0.79
C ASP A 82 7.93 29.35 -0.65
N ALA A 83 8.91 29.73 -1.46
CA ALA A 83 8.98 29.28 -2.84
C ALA A 83 10.42 29.03 -3.29
N GLU A 84 10.58 28.06 -4.16
CA GLU A 84 11.82 27.81 -4.89
C GLU A 84 11.53 27.93 -6.39
N VAL A 85 12.25 28.82 -7.07
CA VAL A 85 12.07 29.10 -8.50
C VAL A 85 13.25 28.52 -9.27
N ARG A 86 12.96 27.54 -10.11
CA ARG A 86 13.93 26.86 -10.98
C ARG A 86 13.63 27.22 -12.44
N VAL A 87 14.63 27.81 -13.10
CA VAL A 87 14.52 28.21 -14.52
C VAL A 87 15.77 27.73 -15.26
N GLY A 88 15.56 26.84 -16.23
CA GLY A 88 16.61 26.16 -17.00
C GLY A 88 17.48 25.17 -16.18
N GLY A 89 18.10 24.20 -16.87
CA GLY A 89 18.93 23.15 -16.28
C GLY A 89 18.37 21.74 -16.53
N GLU A 90 18.45 20.85 -15.53
CA GLU A 90 17.89 19.48 -15.58
C GLU A 90 16.36 19.43 -15.70
N THR A 91 15.66 20.54 -15.43
CA THR A 91 14.19 20.69 -15.55
C THR A 91 13.69 20.90 -16.98
N GLY A 92 14.54 20.67 -17.99
CA GLY A 92 14.21 20.92 -19.40
C GLY A 92 14.07 22.41 -19.73
N THR A 93 13.28 22.70 -20.76
CA THR A 93 13.03 24.08 -21.24
C THR A 93 12.04 24.86 -20.35
N GLY A 94 11.42 24.23 -19.35
CA GLY A 94 10.35 24.81 -18.55
C GLY A 94 10.78 25.72 -17.39
N GLU A 95 9.79 26.36 -16.79
CA GLU A 95 9.89 27.05 -15.50
C GLU A 95 9.22 26.18 -14.44
N THR A 96 9.91 25.93 -13.33
CA THR A 96 9.37 25.18 -12.20
C THR A 96 9.34 26.06 -10.96
N VAL A 97 8.20 26.09 -10.28
CA VAL A 97 8.05 26.77 -8.99
C VAL A 97 7.53 25.78 -7.97
N LEU A 98 8.30 25.53 -6.93
CA LEU A 98 7.88 24.74 -5.78
C LEU A 98 7.40 25.69 -4.68
N LEU A 99 6.11 25.61 -4.36
CA LEU A 99 5.41 26.46 -3.39
C LEU A 99 5.15 25.65 -2.12
N ARG A 100 5.59 26.15 -0.97
CA ARG A 100 5.28 25.59 0.36
C ARG A 100 4.35 26.55 1.09
N LEU A 101 3.11 26.12 1.30
CA LEU A 101 2.05 26.93 1.89
C LEU A 101 1.82 26.49 3.33
N HIS A 102 2.06 27.39 4.27
CA HIS A 102 1.98 27.10 5.70
C HIS A 102 0.71 27.66 6.33
N GLY A 103 0.16 26.89 7.29
CA GLY A 103 -0.98 27.27 8.12
C GLY A 103 -2.22 27.63 7.31
N GLU A 104 -2.85 28.77 7.60
CA GLU A 104 -4.09 29.20 6.95
C GLU A 104 -3.94 29.28 5.42
N LEU A 105 -2.75 29.64 4.93
CA LEU A 105 -2.49 29.78 3.50
C LEU A 105 -2.66 28.46 2.75
N ALA A 106 -2.44 27.30 3.41
CA ALA A 106 -2.66 25.99 2.80
C ALA A 106 -4.10 25.77 2.31
N ASN A 107 -5.08 26.42 2.96
CA ASN A 107 -6.49 26.39 2.58
C ASN A 107 -6.84 27.37 1.44
N HIS A 108 -5.95 28.31 1.13
CA HIS A 108 -6.14 29.37 0.13
C HIS A 108 -5.15 29.25 -1.04
N ALA A 109 -4.73 28.02 -1.37
CA ALA A 109 -3.72 27.76 -2.40
C ALA A 109 -4.05 28.35 -3.78
N HIS A 110 -5.33 28.38 -4.15
CA HIS A 110 -5.81 28.97 -5.40
C HIS A 110 -5.44 30.46 -5.54
N SER A 111 -5.47 31.23 -4.45
CA SER A 111 -5.11 32.65 -4.45
C SER A 111 -3.62 32.87 -4.67
N VAL A 112 -2.77 31.91 -4.27
CA VAL A 112 -1.32 31.93 -4.51
C VAL A 112 -0.99 31.55 -5.95
N VAL A 113 -1.68 30.53 -6.47
CA VAL A 113 -1.45 29.94 -7.80
C VAL A 113 -1.95 30.83 -8.94
N LEU A 114 -3.14 31.42 -8.80
CA LEU A 114 -3.78 32.25 -9.84
C LEU A 114 -2.84 33.30 -10.49
N PRO A 115 -2.11 34.15 -9.74
CA PRO A 115 -1.20 35.13 -10.32
C PRO A 115 0.08 34.54 -10.93
N LEU A 116 0.36 33.24 -10.74
CA LEU A 116 1.52 32.52 -11.27
C LEU A 116 1.19 31.72 -12.54
N LEU A 117 -0.08 31.65 -12.93
CA LEU A 117 -0.50 31.00 -14.17
C LEU A 117 0.04 31.74 -15.40
N LEU A 118 0.22 31.01 -16.49
CA LEU A 118 0.49 31.62 -17.79
C LEU A 118 -0.79 32.26 -18.34
N PRO A 119 -0.74 33.53 -18.78
CA PRO A 119 -1.86 34.14 -19.50
C PRO A 119 -2.19 33.33 -20.75
N ASP A 120 -3.48 33.11 -21.00
CA ASP A 120 -4.02 32.49 -22.21
C ASP A 120 -3.54 31.05 -22.51
N ALA A 121 -2.87 30.40 -21.55
CA ALA A 121 -2.49 29.01 -21.64
C ALA A 121 -3.43 28.13 -20.79
N PRO A 122 -3.78 26.92 -21.25
CA PRO A 122 -4.59 26.01 -20.46
C PRO A 122 -3.89 25.61 -19.16
N VAL A 123 -4.71 25.37 -18.14
CA VAL A 123 -4.27 24.91 -16.83
C VAL A 123 -4.64 23.44 -16.67
N VAL A 124 -3.64 22.63 -16.35
CA VAL A 124 -3.81 21.23 -16.00
C VAL A 124 -3.49 21.09 -14.52
N LEU A 125 -4.35 20.43 -13.77
CA LEU A 125 -4.16 20.17 -12.35
C LEU A 125 -4.07 18.67 -12.11
N TRP A 126 -3.07 18.26 -11.33
CA TRP A 126 -2.82 16.87 -11.03
C TRP A 126 -2.69 16.67 -9.52
N TRP A 127 -3.45 15.71 -8.99
CA TRP A 127 -3.30 15.15 -7.66
C TRP A 127 -2.68 13.75 -7.78
N PRO A 128 -1.39 13.57 -7.45
CA PRO A 128 -0.73 12.26 -7.48
C PRO A 128 -1.36 11.28 -6.48
N ALA A 129 -1.82 11.78 -5.34
CA ALA A 129 -2.54 11.06 -4.30
C ALA A 129 -3.57 11.99 -3.65
N ASP A 130 -4.49 11.41 -2.88
CA ASP A 130 -5.50 12.12 -2.07
C ASP A 130 -6.25 13.25 -2.79
N PRO A 131 -6.86 12.99 -3.96
CA PRO A 131 -7.64 14.00 -4.65
C PRO A 131 -8.89 14.37 -3.83
N PRO A 132 -9.36 15.62 -3.91
CA PRO A 132 -10.64 16.00 -3.32
C PRO A 132 -11.78 15.15 -3.88
N GLU A 133 -12.85 14.98 -3.09
CA GLU A 133 -14.05 14.23 -3.49
C GLU A 133 -14.64 14.77 -4.80
N TYR A 134 -14.69 16.10 -4.95
CA TYR A 134 -15.14 16.79 -6.15
C TYR A 134 -14.00 17.66 -6.73
N PRO A 135 -13.15 17.13 -7.62
CA PRO A 135 -12.06 17.88 -8.23
C PRO A 135 -12.51 19.19 -8.87
N SER A 136 -13.65 19.21 -9.56
CA SER A 136 -14.20 20.41 -10.20
C SER A 136 -14.69 21.48 -9.22
N LYS A 137 -14.95 21.13 -7.95
CA LYS A 137 -15.40 22.07 -6.90
C LYS A 137 -14.26 22.52 -5.98
N ASP A 138 -13.10 21.88 -6.02
CA ASP A 138 -11.92 22.36 -5.31
C ASP A 138 -11.48 23.71 -5.89
N PRO A 139 -11.11 24.71 -5.06
CA PRO A 139 -10.73 26.03 -5.55
C PRO A 139 -9.54 26.05 -6.54
N LEU A 140 -8.59 25.12 -6.45
CA LEU A 140 -7.55 24.96 -7.48
C LEU A 140 -8.12 24.23 -8.69
N GLY A 141 -8.95 23.20 -8.47
CA GLY A 141 -9.60 22.46 -9.54
C GLY A 141 -10.46 23.33 -10.46
N ALA A 142 -11.15 24.31 -9.92
CA ALA A 142 -11.94 25.28 -10.68
C ALA A 142 -11.09 26.14 -11.65
N LEU A 143 -9.78 26.25 -11.44
CA LEU A 143 -8.86 26.95 -12.35
C LEU A 143 -8.46 26.10 -13.55
N ALA A 144 -8.65 24.78 -13.48
CA ALA A 144 -8.08 23.82 -14.42
C ALA A 144 -9.10 23.37 -15.49
N GLN A 145 -8.64 23.32 -16.73
CA GLN A 145 -9.38 22.71 -17.83
C GLN A 145 -9.34 21.18 -17.74
N ARG A 146 -8.18 20.62 -17.40
CA ARG A 146 -7.95 19.18 -17.19
C ARG A 146 -7.61 18.93 -15.72
N ARG A 147 -8.29 17.98 -15.09
CA ARG A 147 -8.10 17.58 -13.69
C ARG A 147 -7.78 16.10 -13.65
N ILE A 148 -6.56 15.78 -13.26
CA ILE A 148 -5.98 14.44 -13.28
C ILE A 148 -5.94 13.91 -11.84
N THR A 149 -6.57 12.76 -11.62
CA THR A 149 -6.47 11.98 -10.37
C THR A 149 -5.78 10.65 -10.64
N ASP A 150 -5.44 9.92 -9.58
CA ASP A 150 -4.95 8.56 -9.71
C ASP A 150 -5.56 7.64 -8.65
N ALA A 151 -6.59 6.90 -9.03
CA ALA A 151 -7.24 5.95 -8.12
C ALA A 151 -6.29 4.85 -7.65
N ALA A 152 -5.24 4.51 -8.42
CA ALA A 152 -4.29 3.46 -8.05
C ALA A 152 -3.40 3.86 -6.84
N GLU A 153 -3.24 5.15 -6.59
CA GLU A 153 -2.44 5.71 -5.49
C GLU A 153 -3.30 6.11 -4.28
N THR A 154 -4.51 5.53 -4.17
CA THR A 154 -5.41 5.73 -3.02
C THR A 154 -5.51 4.46 -2.18
N GLU A 155 -5.93 4.61 -0.92
CA GLU A 155 -6.04 3.49 0.02
C GLU A 155 -7.05 2.42 -0.43
N ASP A 156 -8.16 2.83 -1.05
CA ASP A 156 -9.16 1.95 -1.66
C ASP A 156 -9.39 2.35 -3.14
N PRO A 157 -8.61 1.79 -4.08
CA PRO A 157 -8.67 2.16 -5.49
C PRO A 157 -10.03 1.92 -6.14
N VAL A 158 -10.76 0.88 -5.70
CA VAL A 158 -12.07 0.53 -6.29
C VAL A 158 -13.15 1.46 -5.75
N ALA A 159 -13.13 1.80 -4.45
CA ALA A 159 -14.02 2.82 -3.92
C ALA A 159 -13.72 4.21 -4.48
N ALA A 160 -12.45 4.54 -4.69
CA ALA A 160 -12.05 5.79 -5.34
C ALA A 160 -12.70 5.95 -6.72
N LEU A 161 -12.75 4.88 -7.53
CA LEU A 161 -13.47 4.88 -8.81
C LEU A 161 -14.98 5.13 -8.67
N ARG A 162 -15.65 4.56 -7.65
CA ARG A 162 -17.07 4.88 -7.38
C ARG A 162 -17.26 6.36 -7.08
N GLY A 163 -16.36 6.91 -6.24
CA GLY A 163 -16.33 8.34 -5.96
C GLY A 163 -16.13 9.18 -7.22
N ARG A 164 -15.17 8.80 -8.08
CA ARG A 164 -14.94 9.47 -9.38
C ARG A 164 -16.18 9.43 -10.28
N ALA A 165 -16.89 8.31 -10.33
CA ALA A 165 -18.12 8.18 -11.10
C ALA A 165 -19.21 9.16 -10.63
N ALA A 166 -19.41 9.26 -9.31
CA ALA A 166 -20.41 10.14 -8.71
C ALA A 166 -20.05 11.63 -8.84
N ALA A 167 -18.76 11.96 -8.76
CA ALA A 167 -18.26 13.34 -8.77
C ALA A 167 -17.84 13.87 -10.16
N TYR A 168 -17.91 13.05 -11.21
CA TYR A 168 -17.38 13.40 -12.54
C TYR A 168 -17.94 14.73 -13.08
N ALA A 169 -17.02 15.58 -13.54
CA ALA A 169 -17.28 16.73 -14.40
C ALA A 169 -16.43 16.69 -15.69
N PRO A 170 -16.90 17.32 -16.80
CA PRO A 170 -16.10 17.43 -18.02
C PRO A 170 -14.71 18.03 -17.76
N GLY A 171 -13.67 17.35 -18.23
CA GLY A 171 -12.27 17.69 -17.96
C GLY A 171 -11.63 16.87 -16.83
N ASP A 172 -12.41 16.07 -16.09
CA ASP A 172 -11.87 15.08 -15.15
C ASP A 172 -11.35 13.85 -15.91
N THR A 173 -10.23 13.32 -15.43
CA THR A 173 -9.64 12.06 -15.88
C THR A 173 -8.96 11.37 -14.69
N ASP A 174 -8.73 10.07 -14.82
CA ASP A 174 -7.97 9.31 -13.85
C ASP A 174 -6.85 8.54 -14.54
N LEU A 175 -5.64 8.53 -13.98
CA LEU A 175 -4.50 7.84 -14.59
C LEU A 175 -4.72 6.32 -14.70
N ALA A 176 -5.62 5.72 -13.91
CA ALA A 176 -6.03 4.33 -14.12
C ALA A 176 -6.70 4.12 -15.49
N TRP A 177 -7.41 5.12 -16.01
CA TRP A 177 -7.95 5.10 -17.37
C TRP A 177 -6.85 5.25 -18.43
N THR A 178 -5.93 6.19 -18.18
CA THR A 178 -4.78 6.43 -19.06
C THR A 178 -3.97 5.15 -19.17
N ARG A 179 -3.72 4.41 -18.08
CA ARG A 179 -2.97 3.13 -18.04
C ARG A 179 -3.49 2.09 -19.02
N VAL A 180 -4.79 2.08 -19.32
CA VAL A 180 -5.41 1.10 -20.23
C VAL A 180 -5.52 1.54 -21.68
N THR A 181 -5.01 2.73 -22.06
CA THR A 181 -5.04 3.20 -23.46
C THR A 181 -4.49 2.18 -24.45
N LEU A 182 -3.31 1.60 -24.21
CA LEU A 182 -2.75 0.61 -25.14
C LEU A 182 -3.58 -0.69 -25.20
N TRP A 183 -4.11 -1.16 -24.07
CA TRP A 183 -5.02 -2.31 -24.03
C TRP A 183 -6.25 -2.06 -24.91
N ARG A 184 -6.90 -0.90 -24.73
CA ARG A 184 -8.08 -0.50 -25.52
C ARG A 184 -7.78 -0.40 -27.00
N SER A 185 -6.66 0.22 -27.38
CA SER A 185 -6.25 0.38 -28.77
C SER A 185 -6.01 -0.95 -29.48
N VAL A 186 -5.33 -1.90 -28.81
CA VAL A 186 -5.03 -3.22 -29.40
C VAL A 186 -6.31 -4.05 -29.54
N LEU A 187 -7.18 -4.05 -28.53
CA LEU A 187 -8.47 -4.76 -28.58
C LEU A 187 -9.39 -4.20 -29.66
N ALA A 188 -9.48 -2.87 -29.78
CA ALA A 188 -10.25 -2.22 -30.84
C ALA A 188 -9.70 -2.59 -32.23
N ALA A 189 -8.38 -2.52 -32.42
CA ALA A 189 -7.75 -2.88 -33.70
C ALA A 189 -7.96 -4.37 -34.06
N ALA A 190 -7.99 -5.27 -33.07
CA ALA A 190 -8.28 -6.68 -33.30
C ALA A 190 -9.72 -6.89 -33.82
N LEU A 191 -10.71 -6.19 -33.25
CA LEU A 191 -12.10 -6.23 -33.69
C LEU A 191 -12.33 -5.54 -35.04
N ASP A 192 -11.58 -4.49 -35.37
CA ASP A 192 -11.64 -3.83 -36.69
C ASP A 192 -11.13 -4.74 -37.80
N GLN A 193 -10.10 -5.54 -37.52
CA GLN A 193 -9.54 -6.51 -38.48
C GLN A 193 -10.44 -7.73 -38.68
N LYS A 194 -11.10 -8.17 -37.61
CA LYS A 194 -11.99 -9.33 -37.64
C LYS A 194 -13.37 -8.92 -37.14
N GLN A 195 -14.25 -8.59 -38.10
CA GLN A 195 -15.64 -8.23 -37.83
C GLN A 195 -16.44 -9.46 -37.41
N THR A 196 -16.28 -9.88 -36.16
CA THR A 196 -17.07 -10.94 -35.51
C THR A 196 -17.88 -10.35 -34.36
N ARG A 197 -18.96 -11.05 -34.00
CA ARG A 197 -19.81 -10.66 -32.88
C ARG A 197 -19.23 -11.20 -31.58
N VAL A 198 -18.77 -10.28 -30.73
CA VAL A 198 -18.43 -10.62 -29.34
C VAL A 198 -19.70 -10.95 -28.57
N THR A 199 -19.67 -12.03 -27.78
CA THR A 199 -20.80 -12.51 -26.98
C THR A 199 -20.57 -12.38 -25.47
N ARG A 200 -19.31 -12.42 -25.04
CA ARG A 200 -18.86 -12.25 -23.65
C ARG A 200 -17.43 -11.72 -23.66
N ALA A 201 -17.03 -11.02 -22.61
CA ALA A 201 -15.62 -10.71 -22.38
C ALA A 201 -15.17 -11.13 -20.97
N VAL A 202 -13.89 -11.39 -20.82
CA VAL A 202 -13.21 -11.61 -19.55
C VAL A 202 -12.04 -10.65 -19.48
N VAL A 203 -11.90 -9.95 -18.38
CA VAL A 203 -10.68 -9.20 -18.05
C VAL A 203 -10.05 -9.91 -16.86
N GLU A 204 -8.75 -10.16 -16.93
CA GLU A 204 -7.93 -10.78 -15.89
C GLU A 204 -6.96 -9.75 -15.33
N GLY A 205 -6.87 -9.61 -14.01
CA GLY A 205 -5.92 -8.71 -13.38
C GLY A 205 -5.95 -8.79 -11.86
N GLU A 206 -4.99 -8.13 -11.22
CA GLU A 206 -4.87 -8.07 -9.76
C GLU A 206 -6.16 -7.65 -9.05
N GLU A 207 -6.27 -8.11 -7.80
CA GLU A 207 -7.28 -7.63 -6.87
C GLU A 207 -7.13 -6.12 -6.65
N TYR A 208 -8.26 -5.42 -6.49
CA TYR A 208 -8.31 -3.97 -6.28
C TYR A 208 -7.64 -3.12 -7.37
N ASN A 209 -7.45 -3.63 -8.59
CA ASN A 209 -6.83 -2.86 -9.67
C ASN A 209 -7.86 -1.97 -10.41
N PRO A 210 -7.80 -0.63 -10.29
CA PRO A 210 -8.80 0.26 -10.91
C PRO A 210 -8.71 0.28 -12.44
N SER A 211 -7.54 0.00 -13.01
CA SER A 211 -7.36 -0.08 -14.47
C SER A 211 -8.14 -1.27 -15.04
N SER A 212 -8.08 -2.42 -14.37
CA SER A 212 -8.83 -3.62 -14.76
C SER A 212 -10.35 -3.40 -14.70
N GLU A 213 -10.82 -2.71 -13.66
CA GLU A 213 -12.24 -2.34 -13.53
C GLU A 213 -12.69 -1.40 -14.66
N LEU A 214 -11.93 -0.33 -14.92
CA LEU A 214 -12.25 0.62 -15.99
C LEU A 214 -12.21 -0.02 -17.39
N LEU A 215 -11.29 -0.95 -17.63
CA LEU A 215 -11.23 -1.68 -18.90
C LEU A 215 -12.46 -2.57 -19.08
N ALA A 216 -12.88 -3.27 -18.02
CA ALA A 216 -14.08 -4.10 -18.04
C ALA A 216 -15.35 -3.26 -18.25
N LEU A 217 -15.47 -2.12 -17.58
CA LEU A 217 -16.59 -1.18 -17.75
C LEU A 217 -16.65 -0.64 -19.17
N TRP A 218 -15.51 -0.29 -19.76
CA TRP A 218 -15.45 0.16 -21.15
C TRP A 218 -15.88 -0.92 -22.14
N LEU A 219 -15.41 -2.17 -21.97
CA LEU A 219 -15.83 -3.29 -22.81
C LEU A 219 -17.35 -3.54 -22.68
N ALA A 220 -17.88 -3.51 -21.46
CA ALA A 220 -19.30 -3.71 -21.20
C ALA A 220 -20.15 -2.60 -21.86
N ASP A 221 -19.73 -1.33 -21.71
CA ASP A 221 -20.39 -0.18 -22.33
C ASP A 221 -20.37 -0.20 -23.86
N ARG A 222 -19.25 -0.61 -24.46
CA ARG A 222 -19.07 -0.55 -25.93
C ARG A 222 -19.61 -1.76 -26.67
N LEU A 223 -19.50 -2.93 -26.08
CA LEU A 223 -19.95 -4.17 -26.71
C LEU A 223 -21.38 -4.54 -26.32
N GLY A 224 -21.89 -4.04 -25.18
CA GLY A 224 -23.22 -4.38 -24.67
C GLY A 224 -23.33 -5.85 -24.26
N VAL A 225 -22.21 -6.46 -23.88
CA VAL A 225 -22.12 -7.88 -23.49
C VAL A 225 -21.72 -8.02 -22.02
N PRO A 226 -22.01 -9.17 -21.38
CA PRO A 226 -21.49 -9.47 -20.05
C PRO A 226 -19.95 -9.48 -20.06
N VAL A 227 -19.37 -8.74 -19.12
CA VAL A 227 -17.93 -8.73 -18.89
C VAL A 227 -17.63 -9.29 -17.52
N GLU A 228 -16.79 -10.31 -17.49
CA GLU A 228 -16.35 -10.99 -16.29
C GLU A 228 -15.03 -10.40 -15.78
N ARG A 229 -14.96 -10.11 -14.48
CA ARG A 229 -13.70 -9.83 -13.79
C ARG A 229 -13.17 -11.11 -13.17
N VAL A 230 -11.95 -11.48 -13.56
CA VAL A 230 -11.19 -12.61 -13.00
C VAL A 230 -9.94 -12.08 -12.33
N LEU A 231 -9.64 -12.63 -11.15
CA LEU A 231 -8.43 -12.31 -10.39
C LEU A 231 -7.25 -13.07 -10.98
N SER A 232 -6.12 -12.40 -11.14
CA SER A 232 -4.85 -13.03 -11.47
C SER A 232 -3.77 -12.56 -10.50
N GLY A 233 -2.67 -13.32 -10.43
CA GLY A 233 -1.51 -12.99 -9.59
C GLY A 233 -0.78 -11.72 -10.01
N GLY A 234 -1.17 -11.10 -11.12
CA GLY A 234 -0.60 -9.85 -11.59
C GLY A 234 0.73 -9.99 -12.36
N PRO A 235 1.41 -8.87 -12.64
CA PRO A 235 1.08 -7.58 -12.08
C PRO A 235 0.14 -6.74 -12.99
N GLY A 236 -0.85 -6.06 -12.42
CA GLY A 236 -1.85 -5.23 -13.11
C GLY A 236 -2.85 -6.07 -13.91
N ILE A 237 -3.20 -5.62 -15.12
CA ILE A 237 -3.97 -6.42 -16.08
C ILE A 237 -3.03 -7.46 -16.71
N THR A 238 -3.43 -8.72 -16.67
CA THR A 238 -2.66 -9.84 -17.24
C THR A 238 -3.28 -10.34 -18.54
N ALA A 239 -4.60 -10.36 -18.69
CA ALA A 239 -5.22 -10.80 -19.93
C ALA A 239 -6.59 -10.17 -20.19
N VAL A 240 -6.99 -10.16 -21.47
CA VAL A 240 -8.37 -9.91 -21.90
C VAL A 240 -8.75 -10.94 -22.93
N ARG A 241 -9.91 -11.59 -22.73
CA ARG A 241 -10.47 -12.58 -23.66
C ARG A 241 -11.83 -12.10 -24.13
N LEU A 242 -12.04 -12.02 -25.44
CA LEU A 242 -13.31 -11.69 -26.06
C LEU A 242 -13.83 -12.95 -26.75
N ALA A 243 -14.93 -13.51 -26.22
CA ALA A 243 -15.53 -14.72 -26.77
C ALA A 243 -16.36 -14.39 -28.00
N THR A 244 -16.08 -15.09 -29.10
CA THR A 244 -16.75 -14.91 -30.40
C THR A 244 -17.23 -16.26 -30.95
N ASP A 245 -18.09 -16.24 -31.96
CA ASP A 245 -18.58 -17.44 -32.63
C ASP A 245 -17.48 -18.23 -33.37
N GLU A 246 -16.37 -17.57 -33.71
CA GLU A 246 -15.23 -18.15 -34.41
C GLU A 246 -14.04 -18.48 -33.48
N GLY A 247 -14.24 -18.39 -32.17
CA GLY A 247 -13.20 -18.59 -31.14
C GLY A 247 -12.79 -17.29 -30.44
N ASP A 248 -11.93 -17.41 -29.43
CA ASP A 248 -11.60 -16.27 -28.58
C ASP A 248 -10.54 -15.36 -29.19
N ILE A 249 -10.77 -14.05 -29.13
CA ILE A 249 -9.70 -13.06 -29.30
C ILE A 249 -9.06 -12.86 -27.92
N CYS A 250 -7.77 -13.15 -27.79
CA CYS A 250 -7.05 -13.09 -26.53
C CYS A 250 -5.88 -12.11 -26.64
N LEU A 251 -5.77 -11.20 -25.67
CA LEU A 251 -4.60 -10.37 -25.45
C LEU A 251 -4.02 -10.74 -24.08
N ASP A 252 -2.89 -11.43 -24.07
CA ASP A 252 -2.28 -11.99 -22.86
C ASP A 252 -0.90 -11.35 -22.64
N ARG A 253 -0.67 -10.81 -21.44
CA ARG A 253 0.58 -10.18 -21.00
C ARG A 253 0.99 -10.79 -19.65
N GLY A 254 1.52 -12.01 -19.70
CA GLY A 254 2.01 -12.73 -18.52
C GLY A 254 3.26 -12.13 -17.86
N ASP A 255 4.18 -11.49 -18.60
CA ASP A 255 5.48 -11.03 -18.09
C ASP A 255 5.58 -9.51 -17.82
N GLY A 256 4.51 -8.77 -18.08
CA GLY A 256 4.43 -7.31 -17.86
C GLY A 256 5.05 -6.42 -18.94
N SER A 257 5.65 -6.97 -20.01
CA SER A 257 6.32 -6.19 -21.06
C SER A 257 5.78 -6.44 -22.47
N LEU A 258 5.68 -7.71 -22.88
CA LEU A 258 5.24 -8.11 -24.22
C LEU A 258 3.92 -8.86 -24.09
N ALA A 259 2.93 -8.45 -24.87
CA ALA A 259 1.66 -9.16 -24.93
C ALA A 259 1.58 -10.01 -26.19
N THR A 260 0.94 -11.16 -26.08
CA THR A 260 0.55 -12.00 -27.21
C THR A 260 -0.90 -11.71 -27.56
N LEU A 261 -1.12 -11.24 -28.79
CA LEU A 261 -2.45 -11.10 -29.39
C LEU A 261 -2.74 -12.33 -30.25
N SER A 262 -3.71 -13.13 -29.82
CA SER A 262 -4.26 -14.26 -30.55
C SER A 262 -5.62 -13.89 -31.12
N VAL A 263 -5.77 -14.00 -32.44
CA VAL A 263 -7.04 -13.76 -33.16
C VAL A 263 -7.36 -15.04 -33.94
N PRO A 264 -8.56 -15.64 -33.82
CA PRO A 264 -8.82 -16.92 -34.46
C PRO A 264 -8.67 -16.85 -35.98
N GLY A 265 -7.96 -17.82 -36.55
CA GLY A 265 -7.65 -17.88 -37.98
C GLY A 265 -6.48 -16.99 -38.42
N GLN A 266 -5.79 -16.32 -37.49
CA GLN A 266 -4.58 -15.54 -37.75
C GLN A 266 -3.42 -16.06 -36.88
N PRO A 267 -2.16 -15.89 -37.32
CA PRO A 267 -1.02 -16.20 -36.47
C PRO A 267 -0.97 -15.24 -35.27
N ASP A 268 -0.49 -15.75 -34.14
CA ASP A 268 -0.25 -14.96 -32.95
C ASP A 268 0.74 -13.84 -33.24
N ARG A 269 0.48 -12.66 -32.64
CA ARG A 269 1.30 -11.46 -32.81
C ARG A 269 1.78 -10.96 -31.48
N SER A 270 3.07 -10.64 -31.40
CA SER A 270 3.62 -9.92 -30.25
C SER A 270 3.31 -8.43 -30.35
N VAL A 271 2.79 -7.85 -29.27
CA VAL A 271 2.42 -6.45 -29.16
C VAL A 271 3.14 -5.83 -27.98
N ALA A 272 3.75 -4.66 -28.18
CA ALA A 272 4.36 -3.92 -27.09
C ALA A 272 3.28 -3.37 -26.15
N LEU A 273 3.19 -3.94 -24.96
CA LEU A 273 2.17 -3.59 -23.96
C LEU A 273 2.83 -3.41 -22.59
N HIS A 274 3.99 -2.77 -22.58
CA HIS A 274 4.75 -2.53 -21.37
C HIS A 274 3.97 -1.64 -20.40
N ARG A 275 4.29 -1.79 -19.11
CA ARG A 275 3.80 -0.91 -18.06
C ARG A 275 4.42 0.47 -18.23
N ARG A 276 3.56 1.48 -18.32
CA ARG A 276 3.96 2.88 -18.51
C ARG A 276 4.21 3.56 -17.18
N SER A 277 5.26 4.35 -17.12
CA SER A 277 5.62 5.22 -16.01
C SER A 277 4.63 6.37 -15.85
N THR A 278 4.55 6.96 -14.66
CA THR A 278 3.71 8.14 -14.39
C THR A 278 4.03 9.30 -15.34
N ALA A 279 5.29 9.48 -15.73
CA ALA A 279 5.69 10.51 -16.69
C ALA A 279 5.04 10.32 -18.07
N GLU A 280 5.00 9.08 -18.57
CA GLU A 280 4.35 8.75 -19.85
C GLU A 280 2.84 8.91 -19.77
N LEU A 281 2.23 8.55 -18.65
CA LEU A 281 0.80 8.75 -18.42
C LEU A 281 0.44 10.24 -18.39
N ILE A 282 1.20 11.05 -17.65
CA ILE A 282 1.00 12.51 -17.63
C ILE A 282 1.23 13.09 -19.02
N ALA A 283 2.30 12.72 -19.73
CA ALA A 283 2.54 13.21 -21.08
C ALA A 283 1.36 12.91 -22.03
N GLU A 284 0.75 11.72 -21.95
CA GLU A 284 -0.45 11.39 -22.71
C GLU A 284 -1.63 12.31 -22.37
N GLU A 285 -1.87 12.57 -21.09
CA GLU A 285 -2.93 13.46 -20.62
C GLU A 285 -2.73 14.92 -21.05
N LEU A 286 -1.48 15.34 -21.26
CA LEU A 286 -1.15 16.69 -21.76
C LEU A 286 -1.34 16.83 -23.28
N ARG A 287 -1.46 15.74 -24.05
CA ARG A 287 -1.68 15.80 -25.51
C ARG A 287 -3.08 16.26 -25.89
N ARG A 288 -4.08 15.97 -25.07
CA ARG A 288 -5.48 16.30 -25.35
C ARG A 288 -6.20 16.75 -24.09
N LEU A 289 -6.57 18.02 -24.05
CA LEU A 289 -7.19 18.65 -22.88
C LEU A 289 -8.72 18.69 -22.92
N ASP A 290 -9.33 18.32 -24.05
CA ASP A 290 -10.77 18.20 -24.15
C ASP A 290 -11.31 17.11 -23.20
N PRO A 291 -12.58 17.20 -22.79
CA PRO A 291 -13.22 16.13 -22.03
C PRO A 291 -13.11 14.77 -22.74
N ASP A 292 -12.69 13.73 -22.01
CA ASP A 292 -12.71 12.36 -22.52
C ASP A 292 -14.11 11.77 -22.28
N GLU A 293 -14.96 11.82 -23.32
CA GLU A 293 -16.30 11.25 -23.27
C GLU A 293 -16.30 9.71 -23.11
N THR A 294 -15.23 9.03 -23.55
CA THR A 294 -15.12 7.58 -23.40
C THR A 294 -14.83 7.21 -21.96
N TYR A 295 -13.92 7.93 -21.30
CA TYR A 295 -13.72 7.83 -19.86
C TYR A 295 -15.01 8.13 -19.10
N ALA A 296 -15.67 9.25 -19.42
CA ALA A 296 -16.91 9.68 -18.78
C ALA A 296 -17.99 8.59 -18.81
N ARG A 297 -18.13 7.92 -19.96
CA ARG A 297 -19.05 6.79 -20.13
C ARG A 297 -18.61 5.57 -19.35
N ALA A 298 -17.33 5.17 -19.45
CA ALA A 298 -16.81 4.00 -18.77
C ALA A 298 -16.96 4.11 -17.25
N VAL A 299 -16.51 5.21 -16.65
CA VAL A 299 -16.57 5.41 -15.19
C VAL A 299 -18.01 5.48 -14.68
N ARG A 300 -18.94 6.05 -15.47
CA ARG A 300 -20.38 6.14 -15.12
C ARG A 300 -21.20 4.90 -15.47
N PHE A 301 -20.64 3.93 -16.20
CA PHE A 301 -21.35 2.71 -16.56
C PHE A 301 -21.77 1.92 -15.30
N GLY A 302 -20.95 2.00 -14.25
CA GLY A 302 -21.24 1.49 -12.91
C GLY A 302 -20.66 0.10 -12.66
N LEU A 303 -19.88 -0.03 -11.58
CA LEU A 303 -19.21 -1.28 -11.19
C LEU A 303 -20.17 -2.44 -10.95
N ASP A 304 -21.40 -2.16 -10.50
CA ASP A 304 -22.41 -3.19 -10.22
C ASP A 304 -22.90 -3.93 -11.47
N ARG A 305 -22.54 -3.44 -12.67
CA ARG A 305 -22.88 -4.08 -13.95
C ARG A 305 -21.87 -5.13 -14.41
N LEU A 306 -20.73 -5.24 -13.74
CA LEU A 306 -19.73 -6.26 -14.05
C LEU A 306 -20.15 -7.60 -13.45
N VAL A 307 -20.05 -8.65 -14.26
CA VAL A 307 -20.25 -10.02 -13.77
C VAL A 307 -18.98 -10.39 -13.01
N ARG A 308 -19.10 -10.74 -11.73
CA ARG A 308 -17.98 -11.34 -11.01
C ARG A 308 -17.96 -12.82 -11.37
N GLY A 309 -16.84 -13.26 -11.95
CA GLY A 309 -16.71 -14.62 -12.43
C GLY A 309 -16.82 -15.64 -11.32
N GLN A 310 -17.50 -16.75 -11.61
CA GLN A 310 -18.27 -17.56 -10.65
C GLN A 310 -17.49 -18.06 -9.42
N VAL A 311 -17.92 -17.52 -8.27
CA VAL A 311 -17.93 -18.17 -6.94
C VAL A 311 -18.85 -19.41 -6.96
N ALA A 312 -19.72 -19.55 -7.97
CA ALA A 312 -20.82 -20.52 -8.02
C ALA A 312 -20.46 -21.98 -8.39
N GLU A 313 -19.37 -22.26 -9.12
CA GLU A 313 -18.91 -23.65 -9.32
C GLU A 313 -18.14 -24.19 -8.11
N VAL A 314 -17.55 -23.29 -7.33
CA VAL A 314 -16.94 -23.59 -6.03
C VAL A 314 -18.05 -23.82 -5.01
N GLU A 315 -19.10 -22.97 -4.96
CA GLU A 315 -20.23 -23.11 -4.02
C GLU A 315 -21.04 -24.42 -4.18
N ALA A 316 -21.19 -24.96 -5.39
CA ALA A 316 -21.92 -26.22 -5.61
C ALA A 316 -21.08 -27.46 -5.24
N ALA A 317 -19.76 -27.40 -5.43
CA ALA A 317 -18.82 -28.41 -4.95
C ALA A 317 -18.63 -28.32 -3.42
N GLU A 318 -18.64 -27.10 -2.87
CA GLU A 318 -18.61 -26.80 -1.44
C GLU A 318 -19.91 -27.19 -0.74
N ALA A 319 -21.08 -27.08 -1.36
CA ALA A 319 -22.34 -27.54 -0.75
C ALA A 319 -22.39 -29.07 -0.57
N ALA A 320 -21.83 -29.82 -1.52
CA ALA A 320 -21.70 -31.27 -1.43
C ALA A 320 -20.56 -31.70 -0.47
N GLN A 321 -19.53 -30.87 -0.30
CA GLN A 321 -18.45 -31.10 0.67
C GLN A 321 -18.79 -30.57 2.08
N ALA A 322 -19.67 -29.59 2.24
CA ALA A 322 -20.09 -29.00 3.52
C ALA A 322 -20.90 -29.98 4.38
N GLU A 323 -21.57 -30.95 3.76
CA GLU A 323 -22.22 -32.05 4.49
C GLU A 323 -21.22 -33.11 4.95
N ALA A 324 -20.11 -33.28 4.24
CA ALA A 324 -18.98 -34.14 4.62
C ALA A 324 -17.97 -33.45 5.57
N ALA A 325 -17.93 -32.12 5.57
CA ALA A 325 -16.99 -31.27 6.31
C ALA A 325 -17.57 -30.66 7.59
N ARG A 326 -18.55 -31.32 8.24
CA ARG A 326 -18.85 -31.11 9.67
C ARG A 326 -17.74 -31.60 10.62
N ALA A 327 -16.51 -31.70 10.13
CA ALA A 327 -15.28 -31.89 10.89
C ALA A 327 -14.39 -30.64 10.72
N PRO A 328 -13.69 -30.19 11.78
CA PRO A 328 -13.20 -28.81 11.85
C PRO A 328 -11.89 -28.59 11.08
N GLY A 329 -11.83 -27.53 10.27
CA GLY A 329 -10.60 -26.96 9.68
C GLY A 329 -10.92 -25.85 8.67
N GLY A 330 -10.71 -24.58 9.04
CA GLY A 330 -11.02 -23.39 8.22
C GLY A 330 -9.90 -22.96 7.25
N GLU A 331 -10.28 -22.43 6.09
CA GLU A 331 -9.39 -21.93 5.04
C GLU A 331 -8.94 -20.47 5.31
N GLN A 332 -7.67 -20.14 4.99
CA GLN A 332 -6.93 -18.94 5.44
C GLN A 332 -6.49 -18.06 4.26
N ALA A 333 -6.38 -16.73 4.47
CA ALA A 333 -6.03 -15.74 3.46
C ALA A 333 -4.61 -15.92 2.84
N PRO A 334 -4.41 -15.63 1.54
CA PRO A 334 -3.12 -15.81 0.86
C PRO A 334 -2.04 -14.85 1.38
N ALA A 335 -0.78 -15.31 1.35
CA ALA A 335 0.37 -14.53 1.80
C ALA A 335 0.86 -13.56 0.71
N GLN A 336 1.03 -12.28 1.06
CA GLN A 336 1.57 -11.23 0.19
C GLN A 336 3.05 -11.01 0.48
N VAL A 337 3.84 -10.72 -0.56
CA VAL A 337 5.28 -10.45 -0.43
C VAL A 337 5.58 -9.02 -0.88
N VAL A 338 6.34 -8.29 -0.07
CA VAL A 338 6.81 -6.93 -0.37
C VAL A 338 8.32 -6.92 -0.20
N VAL A 339 9.04 -6.54 -1.26
CA VAL A 339 10.51 -6.50 -1.28
C VAL A 339 10.99 -5.05 -1.28
N HIS A 340 11.93 -4.76 -0.39
CA HIS A 340 12.60 -3.48 -0.27
C HIS A 340 14.08 -3.60 -0.65
N PRO A 341 14.73 -2.51 -1.13
CA PRO A 341 16.12 -2.58 -1.59
C PRO A 341 17.11 -3.04 -0.52
N ASP A 342 16.88 -2.62 0.73
CA ASP A 342 17.77 -2.88 1.85
C ASP A 342 16.99 -2.90 3.18
N SER A 343 17.66 -3.39 4.23
CA SER A 343 17.08 -3.53 5.57
C SER A 343 16.65 -2.20 6.21
N GLU A 344 17.30 -1.09 5.84
CA GLU A 344 17.03 0.24 6.39
C GLU A 344 15.74 0.82 5.79
N ARG A 345 15.57 0.70 4.48
CA ARG A 345 14.33 1.04 3.76
C ARG A 345 13.19 0.12 4.18
N MET A 346 13.46 -1.18 4.36
CA MET A 346 12.50 -2.14 4.89
C MET A 346 11.96 -1.70 6.26
N ALA A 347 12.85 -1.35 7.20
CA ALA A 347 12.47 -0.90 8.53
C ALA A 347 11.64 0.39 8.50
N ARG A 348 12.03 1.40 7.70
CA ARG A 348 11.27 2.65 7.56
C ARG A 348 9.90 2.47 6.94
N ALA A 349 9.79 1.69 5.85
CA ALA A 349 8.52 1.43 5.20
C ALA A 349 7.57 0.65 6.12
N THR A 350 8.11 -0.35 6.83
CA THR A 350 7.36 -1.10 7.84
C THR A 350 6.91 -0.21 8.99
N ALA A 351 7.74 0.72 9.46
CA ALA A 351 7.38 1.68 10.50
C ALA A 351 6.22 2.60 10.08
N ALA A 352 6.29 3.14 8.85
CA ALA A 352 5.22 3.95 8.29
C ALA A 352 3.91 3.15 8.17
N ARG A 353 3.97 1.91 7.67
CA ARG A 353 2.80 1.04 7.60
C ARG A 353 2.22 0.73 8.97
N LEU A 354 3.06 0.47 9.98
CA LEU A 354 2.62 0.18 11.34
C LEU A 354 1.91 1.39 11.97
N ILE A 355 2.41 2.61 11.76
CA ILE A 355 1.74 3.84 12.19
C ILE A 355 0.33 3.92 11.63
N THR A 356 0.17 3.69 10.32
CA THR A 356 -1.14 3.75 9.65
C THR A 356 -2.10 2.74 10.26
N VAL A 357 -1.70 1.45 10.37
CA VAL A 357 -2.59 0.41 10.92
C VAL A 357 -2.99 0.70 12.37
N ILE A 358 -2.07 1.23 13.18
CA ILE A 358 -2.39 1.63 14.56
C ILE A 358 -3.39 2.80 14.57
N ALA A 359 -3.16 3.84 13.77
CA ALA A 359 -4.03 5.00 13.69
C ALA A 359 -5.45 4.61 13.21
N ASP A 360 -5.55 3.71 12.24
CA ASP A 360 -6.81 3.19 11.72
C ASP A 360 -7.56 2.37 12.79
N ALA A 361 -6.85 1.50 13.50
CA ALA A 361 -7.43 0.74 14.61
C ALA A 361 -7.95 1.66 15.72
N GLN A 362 -7.19 2.71 16.08
CA GLN A 362 -7.63 3.71 17.05
C GLN A 362 -8.84 4.51 16.57
N THR A 363 -8.91 4.84 15.29
CA THR A 363 -10.05 5.54 14.70
C THR A 363 -11.30 4.66 14.70
N ALA A 364 -11.15 3.39 14.30
CA ALA A 364 -12.27 2.47 14.18
C ALA A 364 -12.77 1.92 15.52
N ARG A 365 -11.86 1.62 16.45
CA ARG A 365 -12.13 0.84 17.68
C ARG A 365 -11.72 1.56 18.96
N GLY A 366 -11.07 2.72 18.87
CA GLY A 366 -10.65 3.49 20.03
C GLY A 366 -9.44 2.92 20.77
N ARG A 367 -8.78 1.88 20.26
CA ARG A 367 -7.49 1.39 20.73
C ARG A 367 -6.89 0.47 19.66
N ALA A 368 -5.61 0.15 19.80
CA ALA A 368 -4.94 -0.83 18.94
C ALA A 368 -4.21 -1.87 19.79
N HIS A 369 -4.31 -3.15 19.40
CA HIS A 369 -3.54 -4.24 19.98
C HIS A 369 -2.40 -4.63 19.04
N VAL A 370 -1.15 -4.44 19.46
CA VAL A 370 0.04 -4.74 18.65
C VAL A 370 0.96 -5.71 19.39
N ALA A 371 1.28 -6.83 18.75
CA ALA A 371 2.26 -7.78 19.27
C ALA A 371 3.62 -7.57 18.60
N LEU A 372 4.62 -7.24 19.41
CA LEU A 372 5.99 -6.95 19.02
C LEU A 372 6.84 -8.22 18.92
N THR A 373 7.94 -8.11 18.20
CA THR A 373 8.99 -9.14 18.09
C THR A 373 10.34 -8.53 18.41
N GLY A 374 11.24 -9.32 19.00
CA GLY A 374 12.64 -8.94 19.11
C GLY A 374 13.45 -9.27 17.85
N GLY A 375 14.77 -9.29 18.04
CA GLY A 375 15.73 -9.58 16.99
C GLY A 375 16.05 -8.37 16.11
N ARG A 376 17.09 -8.50 15.27
CA ARG A 376 17.68 -7.37 14.50
C ARG A 376 16.63 -6.58 13.71
N ASN A 377 15.74 -7.26 12.98
CA ASN A 377 14.76 -6.60 12.12
C ASN A 377 13.62 -5.94 12.91
N GLY A 378 13.15 -6.59 13.98
CA GLY A 378 12.16 -6.02 14.89
C GLY A 378 12.69 -4.75 15.57
N ASN A 379 13.91 -4.81 16.13
CA ASN A 379 14.52 -3.65 16.79
C ASN A 379 14.84 -2.53 15.80
N ALA A 380 15.27 -2.85 14.57
CA ALA A 380 15.49 -1.86 13.52
C ALA A 380 14.18 -1.16 13.12
N LEU A 381 13.06 -1.90 13.03
CA LEU A 381 11.73 -1.34 12.85
C LEU A 381 11.36 -0.40 14.00
N LEU A 382 11.55 -0.81 15.26
CA LEU A 382 11.24 0.03 16.43
C LEU A 382 12.06 1.32 16.44
N ALA A 383 13.37 1.23 16.12
CA ALA A 383 14.24 2.39 16.00
C ALA A 383 13.82 3.32 14.85
N ALA A 384 13.41 2.76 13.70
CA ALA A 384 12.88 3.54 12.58
C ALA A 384 11.56 4.22 12.94
N LEU A 385 10.68 3.53 13.68
CA LEU A 385 9.43 4.05 14.20
C LEU A 385 9.65 5.21 15.19
N ALA A 386 10.67 5.13 16.04
CA ALA A 386 11.02 6.19 16.97
C ALA A 386 11.37 7.51 16.26
N GLN A 387 11.91 7.43 15.04
CA GLN A 387 12.31 8.57 14.20
C GLN A 387 11.27 8.94 13.13
N ALA A 388 10.15 8.21 13.03
CA ALA A 388 9.21 8.37 11.95
C ALA A 388 8.38 9.69 12.10
N PRO A 389 8.27 10.53 11.05
CA PRO A 389 7.52 11.79 11.12
C PRO A 389 6.02 11.67 11.45
N GLY A 390 5.46 10.48 11.25
CA GLY A 390 4.07 10.12 11.55
C GLY A 390 3.84 9.50 12.93
N ARG A 391 4.91 9.27 13.73
CA ARG A 391 4.82 8.64 15.05
C ARG A 391 3.80 9.33 15.97
N ASP A 392 3.70 10.65 15.88
CA ASP A 392 2.81 11.45 16.73
C ASP A 392 1.35 11.47 16.25
N ALA A 393 1.03 10.81 15.12
CA ALA A 393 -0.35 10.58 14.70
C ALA A 393 -1.04 9.47 15.52
N VAL A 394 -0.25 8.63 16.19
CA VAL A 394 -0.73 7.57 17.08
C VAL A 394 -0.89 8.12 18.50
N ASP A 395 -2.05 7.87 19.11
CA ASP A 395 -2.24 8.09 20.54
C ASP A 395 -1.66 6.89 21.32
N TRP A 396 -0.37 6.95 21.65
CA TRP A 396 0.34 5.85 22.32
C TRP A 396 -0.26 5.45 23.69
N SER A 397 -1.06 6.32 24.32
CA SER A 397 -1.77 6.00 25.57
C SER A 397 -2.93 5.00 25.36
N ARG A 398 -3.31 4.75 24.11
CA ARG A 398 -4.40 3.84 23.69
C ARG A 398 -3.89 2.69 22.83
N VAL A 399 -2.63 2.32 22.98
CA VAL A 399 -2.04 1.14 22.33
C VAL A 399 -1.73 0.10 23.39
N ASP A 400 -2.31 -1.09 23.23
CA ASP A 400 -1.98 -2.27 24.04
C ASP A 400 -0.84 -3.02 23.34
N LEU A 401 0.35 -3.01 23.97
CA LEU A 401 1.57 -3.61 23.45
C LEU A 401 1.83 -4.97 24.08
N TRP A 402 1.99 -5.97 23.22
CA TRP A 402 2.21 -7.37 23.57
C TRP A 402 3.52 -7.87 22.95
N TRP A 403 3.95 -9.09 23.29
CA TRP A 403 5.10 -9.74 22.67
C TRP A 403 4.71 -11.09 22.07
N GLY A 404 5.30 -11.42 20.92
CA GLY A 404 5.15 -12.74 20.30
C GLY A 404 5.97 -13.83 20.99
N ASP A 405 7.14 -13.47 21.50
CA ASP A 405 7.99 -14.30 22.35
C ASP A 405 8.88 -13.45 23.26
N GLU A 406 9.51 -14.10 24.23
CA GLU A 406 10.47 -13.47 25.12
C GLU A 406 11.51 -14.48 25.61
N ARG A 407 12.71 -13.98 25.87
CA ARG A 407 13.82 -14.73 26.48
C ARG A 407 13.55 -14.71 27.97
N PHE A 408 13.41 -15.89 28.57
CA PHE A 408 13.09 -16.02 29.99
C PHE A 408 14.36 -15.80 30.82
N LEU A 409 14.69 -14.52 30.99
CA LEU A 409 15.89 -13.99 31.63
C LEU A 409 15.48 -12.96 32.70
N PRO A 410 16.40 -12.52 33.56
CA PRO A 410 16.12 -11.49 34.56
C PRO A 410 15.60 -10.18 33.94
N ASP A 411 14.84 -9.41 34.69
CA ASP A 411 14.36 -8.12 34.23
C ASP A 411 15.53 -7.15 33.92
N GLY A 412 15.40 -6.41 32.82
CA GLY A 412 16.47 -5.54 32.33
C GLY A 412 17.66 -6.25 31.67
N ASP A 413 17.67 -7.58 31.56
CA ASP A 413 18.73 -8.29 30.83
C ASP A 413 18.76 -7.83 29.36
N PRO A 414 19.95 -7.55 28.78
CA PRO A 414 20.08 -7.00 27.43
C PRO A 414 19.59 -7.94 26.32
N ASP A 415 19.49 -9.25 26.57
CA ASP A 415 18.98 -10.23 25.62
C ASP A 415 17.44 -10.34 25.65
N ARG A 416 16.75 -9.64 26.55
CA ARG A 416 15.28 -9.58 26.54
C ARG A 416 14.75 -8.67 25.45
N ASN A 417 13.72 -9.15 24.77
CA ASN A 417 12.97 -8.42 23.77
C ASN A 417 12.34 -7.14 24.38
N HIS A 418 11.82 -7.22 25.61
CA HIS A 418 11.29 -6.05 26.31
C HIS A 418 12.36 -4.97 26.56
N THR A 419 13.53 -5.33 27.07
CA THR A 419 14.65 -4.40 27.30
C THR A 419 15.05 -3.70 26.01
N GLN A 420 15.21 -4.46 24.93
CA GLN A 420 15.57 -3.93 23.61
C GLN A 420 14.49 -3.00 23.03
N ALA A 421 13.21 -3.35 23.21
CA ALA A 421 12.11 -2.52 22.75
C ALA A 421 12.03 -1.19 23.52
N ARG A 422 12.31 -1.19 24.83
CA ARG A 422 12.38 0.02 25.65
C ARG A 422 13.44 0.99 25.14
N GLU A 423 14.65 0.49 24.92
CA GLU A 423 15.77 1.28 24.38
C GLU A 423 15.46 1.80 22.97
N ALA A 424 14.90 0.94 22.10
CA ALA A 424 14.66 1.29 20.70
C ALA A 424 13.47 2.25 20.49
N LEU A 425 12.45 2.19 21.34
CA LEU A 425 11.20 2.93 21.13
C LEU A 425 10.47 3.31 22.42
N LEU A 426 10.18 2.34 23.31
CA LEU A 426 9.11 2.54 24.31
C LEU A 426 9.40 3.69 25.29
N ASP A 427 10.66 3.86 25.71
CA ASP A 427 11.05 4.94 26.62
C ASP A 427 10.92 6.34 25.96
N ALA A 428 10.78 6.41 24.63
CA ALA A 428 10.58 7.64 23.86
C ALA A 428 9.09 7.96 23.59
N LEU A 429 8.16 7.10 24.03
CA LEU A 429 6.73 7.22 23.80
C LEU A 429 5.96 7.58 25.09
N ALA A 430 4.86 8.30 24.94
CA ALA A 430 3.92 8.57 26.02
C ALA A 430 2.92 7.40 26.16
N LEU A 431 3.42 6.27 26.69
CA LEU A 431 2.63 5.06 26.90
C LEU A 431 1.88 5.10 28.23
N ASP A 432 0.73 4.43 28.29
CA ASP A 432 0.12 4.02 29.56
C ASP A 432 0.79 2.71 30.01
N PRO A 433 1.50 2.67 31.16
CA PRO A 433 2.17 1.46 31.62
C PRO A 433 1.23 0.26 31.82
N SER A 434 -0.07 0.50 32.09
CA SER A 434 -1.07 -0.56 32.25
C SER A 434 -1.44 -1.27 30.94
N ARG A 435 -1.01 -0.71 29.81
CA ARG A 435 -1.23 -1.22 28.45
C ARG A 435 0.04 -1.80 27.82
N VAL A 436 1.12 -1.89 28.58
CA VAL A 436 2.36 -2.53 28.15
C VAL A 436 2.43 -3.87 28.86
N HIS A 437 2.33 -4.95 28.10
CA HIS A 437 2.17 -6.32 28.59
C HIS A 437 3.41 -7.16 28.27
N PRO A 438 4.55 -6.93 28.95
CA PRO A 438 5.75 -7.74 28.74
C PRO A 438 5.53 -9.17 29.26
N MET A 439 6.09 -10.16 28.57
CA MET A 439 6.12 -11.51 29.12
C MET A 439 6.95 -11.55 30.42
N PRO A 440 6.64 -12.43 31.39
CA PRO A 440 7.33 -12.44 32.68
C PRO A 440 8.84 -12.71 32.59
N ALA A 441 9.58 -12.07 33.51
CA ALA A 441 11.02 -12.28 33.70
C ALA A 441 11.32 -13.50 34.59
N SER A 442 12.52 -14.06 34.51
CA SER A 442 12.92 -15.24 35.32
C SER A 442 13.19 -14.92 36.80
N ASP A 443 13.39 -13.65 37.14
CA ASP A 443 13.49 -13.15 38.52
C ASP A 443 12.17 -12.54 39.02
N GLY A 444 11.09 -12.71 38.24
CA GLY A 444 9.74 -12.32 38.60
C GLY A 444 9.04 -13.29 39.57
N PRO A 445 7.73 -13.12 39.79
CA PRO A 445 6.97 -13.89 40.79
C PRO A 445 6.87 -15.39 40.50
N HIS A 446 7.18 -15.81 39.27
CA HIS A 446 7.15 -17.21 38.84
C HIS A 446 8.50 -17.92 38.98
N GLY A 447 9.56 -17.20 39.36
CA GLY A 447 10.92 -17.76 39.49
C GLY A 447 11.40 -18.44 38.20
N ASP A 448 11.97 -19.64 38.33
CA ASP A 448 12.46 -20.44 37.20
C ASP A 448 11.36 -21.29 36.52
N ASP A 449 10.10 -21.18 36.96
CA ASP A 449 8.98 -21.89 36.37
C ASP A 449 8.42 -21.16 35.14
N VAL A 450 9.03 -21.46 33.99
CA VAL A 450 8.63 -20.91 32.70
C VAL A 450 7.20 -21.31 32.27
N ASP A 451 6.67 -22.44 32.76
CA ASP A 451 5.30 -22.84 32.41
C ASP A 451 4.29 -22.01 33.21
N ALA A 452 4.53 -21.80 34.51
CA ALA A 452 3.72 -20.89 35.32
C ALA A 452 3.76 -19.45 34.77
N ALA A 453 4.92 -19.01 34.28
CA ALA A 453 5.05 -17.71 33.62
C ALA A 453 4.27 -17.63 32.29
N ALA A 454 4.29 -18.69 31.48
CA ALA A 454 3.50 -18.77 30.25
C ALA A 454 1.99 -18.78 30.53
N GLU A 455 1.55 -19.50 31.57
CA GLU A 455 0.15 -19.53 32.01
C GLU A 455 -0.34 -18.16 32.50
N ALA A 456 0.51 -17.42 33.22
CA ALA A 456 0.20 -16.07 33.65
C ALA A 456 -0.02 -15.12 32.45
N TYR A 457 0.85 -15.20 31.44
CA TYR A 457 0.69 -14.40 30.21
C TYR A 457 -0.55 -14.81 29.41
N ALA A 458 -0.86 -16.11 29.36
CA ALA A 458 -2.07 -16.62 28.73
C ALA A 458 -3.34 -16.10 29.43
N ALA A 459 -3.34 -16.00 30.76
CA ALA A 459 -4.46 -15.45 31.52
C ALA A 459 -4.65 -13.95 31.27
N GLU A 460 -3.56 -13.19 31.13
CA GLU A 460 -3.60 -11.76 30.79
C GLU A 460 -4.18 -11.54 29.39
N LEU A 461 -3.77 -12.34 28.40
CA LEU A 461 -4.34 -12.33 27.05
C LEU A 461 -5.85 -12.65 27.06
N ALA A 462 -6.28 -13.65 27.84
CA ALA A 462 -7.69 -13.99 27.95
C ALA A 462 -8.51 -12.86 28.58
N ALA A 463 -8.00 -12.23 29.64
CA ALA A 463 -8.66 -11.09 30.27
C ALA A 463 -8.80 -9.89 29.32
N ALA A 464 -7.79 -9.63 28.49
CA ALA A 464 -7.84 -8.59 27.47
C ALA A 464 -8.84 -8.91 26.34
N ALA A 465 -9.06 -10.19 26.04
CA ALA A 465 -10.05 -10.63 25.06
C ALA A 465 -11.50 -10.42 25.55
N ASP A 466 -11.76 -10.62 26.85
CA ASP A 466 -13.09 -10.51 27.47
C ASP A 466 -13.50 -9.05 27.83
N GLY A 467 -12.52 -8.15 27.95
CA GLY A 467 -12.64 -6.90 28.73
C GLY A 467 -13.17 -5.63 28.06
N GLY A 468 -13.59 -5.58 26.79
CA GLY A 468 -14.20 -4.31 26.30
C GLY A 468 -14.25 -3.98 24.81
N SER A 469 -14.71 -4.87 23.95
CA SER A 469 -15.17 -4.46 22.62
C SER A 469 -16.48 -5.19 22.31
N GLY A 470 -17.54 -4.45 22.00
CA GLY A 470 -18.79 -5.00 21.45
C GLY A 470 -18.63 -5.59 20.03
N ASP A 471 -17.42 -6.04 19.71
CA ASP A 471 -16.99 -6.66 18.48
C ASP A 471 -16.35 -7.97 18.93
N GLY A 472 -17.19 -9.00 19.12
CA GLY A 472 -16.76 -10.28 19.68
C GLY A 472 -15.64 -10.88 18.83
N GLY A 473 -14.43 -10.94 19.39
CA GLY A 473 -13.44 -11.91 18.92
C GLY A 473 -14.05 -13.32 19.00
N PRO A 474 -13.60 -14.30 18.21
CA PRO A 474 -14.20 -15.63 18.24
C PRO A 474 -13.95 -16.21 19.62
N GLY A 475 -15.02 -16.28 20.41
CA GLY A 475 -15.05 -17.12 21.59
C GLY A 475 -14.78 -18.56 21.17
N GLY A 476 -13.80 -19.18 21.83
CA GLY A 476 -13.77 -20.64 22.01
C GLY A 476 -13.39 -21.50 20.79
N GLY A 477 -12.40 -21.10 19.99
CA GLY A 477 -11.70 -22.02 19.09
C GLY A 477 -10.59 -22.82 19.82
N PRO A 478 -10.08 -23.92 19.24
CA PRO A 478 -8.91 -24.61 19.77
C PRO A 478 -7.71 -23.65 19.79
N GLY A 479 -7.15 -23.41 20.98
CA GLY A 479 -6.04 -22.47 21.18
C GLY A 479 -6.22 -21.46 22.30
N GLY A 480 -7.45 -21.25 22.82
CA GLY A 480 -7.74 -20.28 23.90
C GLY A 480 -7.99 -18.84 23.41
N ALA A 481 -8.44 -17.95 24.30
CA ALA A 481 -8.80 -16.57 23.95
C ALA A 481 -7.57 -15.64 23.97
N VAL A 482 -7.41 -14.84 22.92
CA VAL A 482 -6.45 -13.73 22.83
C VAL A 482 -7.18 -12.48 22.34
N PRO A 483 -6.72 -11.25 22.65
CA PRO A 483 -7.29 -10.06 22.04
C PRO A 483 -7.14 -10.12 20.52
N ALA A 484 -8.03 -9.45 19.81
CA ALA A 484 -7.91 -9.32 18.36
C ALA A 484 -6.73 -8.39 18.04
N PHE A 485 -5.52 -8.97 17.93
CA PHE A 485 -4.33 -8.22 17.52
C PHE A 485 -4.58 -7.60 16.15
N ASP A 486 -4.39 -6.29 16.04
CA ASP A 486 -4.45 -5.58 14.76
C ASP A 486 -3.25 -5.98 13.90
N VAL A 487 -2.06 -5.98 14.51
CA VAL A 487 -0.80 -6.44 13.89
C VAL A 487 -0.02 -7.30 14.87
N LEU A 488 0.44 -8.46 14.39
CA LEU A 488 1.42 -9.30 15.07
C LEU A 488 2.69 -9.38 14.22
N LEU A 489 3.76 -8.77 14.73
CA LEU A 489 5.08 -8.72 14.10
C LEU A 489 5.87 -9.98 14.44
N LEU A 490 6.57 -10.55 13.46
CA LEU A 490 7.45 -11.71 13.64
C LEU A 490 8.76 -11.51 12.89
N GLY A 491 9.88 -11.81 13.56
CA GLY A 491 11.15 -12.03 12.87
C GLY A 491 11.22 -13.43 12.26
N LEU A 492 11.94 -13.55 11.13
CA LEU A 492 12.23 -14.86 10.51
C LEU A 492 13.60 -15.41 10.91
N GLY A 493 13.62 -16.61 11.47
CA GLY A 493 14.83 -17.40 11.65
C GLY A 493 15.40 -17.96 10.34
N PRO A 494 16.73 -18.11 10.18
CA PRO A 494 17.34 -18.80 9.02
C PRO A 494 16.92 -20.27 8.90
N ASP A 495 16.36 -20.82 9.98
CA ASP A 495 15.79 -22.15 10.14
C ASP A 495 14.26 -22.13 10.05
N THR A 496 13.62 -21.06 9.60
CA THR A 496 12.15 -20.89 9.49
C THR A 496 11.38 -20.79 10.80
N HIS A 497 12.07 -20.70 11.95
CA HIS A 497 11.40 -20.41 13.21
C HIS A 497 10.79 -19.00 13.20
N VAL A 498 9.69 -18.84 13.91
CA VAL A 498 9.03 -17.56 14.25
C VAL A 498 8.73 -17.56 15.73
N ALA A 499 8.69 -16.38 16.36
CA ALA A 499 8.61 -16.30 17.82
C ALA A 499 9.69 -17.22 18.43
N SER A 500 9.32 -18.10 19.37
CA SER A 500 10.19 -19.18 19.85
C SER A 500 9.69 -20.58 19.44
N LEU A 501 9.08 -20.67 18.25
CA LEU A 501 8.58 -21.90 17.65
C LEU A 501 9.59 -22.42 16.63
N PHE A 502 10.41 -23.40 17.04
CA PHE A 502 11.48 -23.97 16.21
C PHE A 502 11.02 -25.22 15.43
N PRO A 503 11.56 -25.47 14.22
CA PRO A 503 11.29 -26.71 13.48
C PRO A 503 11.53 -27.96 14.32
N GLY A 504 10.53 -28.85 14.36
CA GLY A 504 10.62 -30.13 15.09
C GLY A 504 10.50 -30.02 16.61
N HIS A 505 10.52 -28.81 17.18
CA HIS A 505 10.36 -28.59 18.63
C HIS A 505 8.88 -28.78 19.04
N PRO A 506 8.57 -29.37 20.22
CA PRO A 506 7.19 -29.60 20.66
C PRO A 506 6.31 -28.33 20.66
N ALA A 507 6.89 -27.17 21.00
CA ALA A 507 6.18 -25.88 20.98
C ALA A 507 5.54 -25.55 19.61
N ALA A 508 6.19 -25.90 18.50
CA ALA A 508 5.64 -25.65 17.15
C ALA A 508 4.45 -26.55 16.78
N LYS A 509 4.21 -27.61 17.58
CA LYS A 509 3.10 -28.56 17.41
C LYS A 509 1.93 -28.30 18.36
N GLU A 510 2.04 -27.28 19.21
CA GLU A 510 1.00 -26.93 20.17
C GLU A 510 -0.25 -26.40 19.45
N THR A 511 -1.41 -26.93 19.82
CA THR A 511 -2.71 -26.60 19.20
C THR A 511 -3.77 -26.19 20.23
N GLY A 512 -3.56 -26.46 21.52
CA GLY A 512 -4.53 -26.22 22.58
C GLY A 512 -4.28 -24.96 23.40
N ARG A 513 -3.02 -24.59 23.63
CA ARG A 513 -2.62 -23.42 24.44
C ARG A 513 -2.37 -22.17 23.60
N THR A 514 -2.58 -20.98 24.15
CA THR A 514 -2.22 -19.68 23.53
C THR A 514 -0.74 -19.37 23.69
N VAL A 515 -0.15 -19.74 24.83
CA VAL A 515 1.22 -19.44 25.24
C VAL A 515 1.87 -20.71 25.81
N VAL A 516 3.17 -20.89 25.56
CA VAL A 516 3.94 -22.02 26.10
C VAL A 516 5.30 -21.60 26.60
N GLY A 517 5.77 -22.29 27.65
CA GLY A 517 7.16 -22.32 28.03
C GLY A 517 7.96 -23.18 27.06
N VAL A 518 9.04 -22.62 26.52
CA VAL A 518 9.98 -23.29 25.61
C VAL A 518 11.25 -23.56 26.39
N ARG A 519 11.66 -24.83 26.47
CA ARG A 519 12.93 -25.26 27.07
C ARG A 519 13.81 -25.87 25.99
N GLN A 520 15.12 -25.85 26.18
CA GLN A 520 16.08 -26.42 25.24
C GLN A 520 15.93 -25.85 23.82
N ALA A 521 15.61 -24.55 23.71
CA ALA A 521 15.60 -23.87 22.42
C ALA A 521 16.96 -24.07 21.71
N PRO A 522 16.99 -24.42 20.41
CA PRO A 522 18.23 -24.65 19.67
C PRO A 522 19.18 -23.44 19.60
N LYS A 523 18.67 -22.25 19.96
CA LYS A 523 19.43 -21.00 19.99
C LYS A 523 19.43 -20.43 21.40
N PRO A 524 20.59 -19.96 21.91
CA PRO A 524 20.66 -19.36 23.24
C PRO A 524 19.80 -18.08 23.32
N PRO A 525 19.28 -17.74 24.51
CA PRO A 525 19.16 -18.61 25.69
C PRO A 525 18.13 -19.74 25.46
N PRO A 526 18.30 -20.91 26.13
CA PRO A 526 17.51 -22.11 25.87
C PRO A 526 16.09 -22.05 26.43
N THR A 527 15.80 -21.14 27.36
CA THR A 527 14.50 -21.01 28.02
C THR A 527 13.80 -19.72 27.58
N ARG A 528 12.57 -19.85 27.07
CA ARG A 528 11.80 -18.78 26.46
C ARG A 528 10.32 -18.94 26.72
N ILE A 529 9.55 -17.87 26.55
CA ILE A 529 8.09 -17.90 26.53
C ILE A 529 7.66 -17.54 25.10
N SER A 530 6.65 -18.22 24.55
CA SER A 530 6.22 -18.01 23.16
C SER A 530 4.71 -18.06 23.03
N LEU A 531 4.14 -17.19 22.19
CA LEU A 531 2.85 -17.44 21.58
C LEU A 531 2.93 -18.70 20.71
N THR A 532 1.83 -19.42 20.63
CA THR A 532 1.67 -20.61 19.79
C THR A 532 1.12 -20.23 18.41
N LEU A 533 1.16 -21.16 17.45
CA LEU A 533 0.57 -20.92 16.12
C LEU A 533 -0.94 -20.59 16.18
N PRO A 534 -1.78 -21.26 17.00
CA PRO A 534 -3.16 -20.83 17.18
C PRO A 534 -3.31 -19.38 17.64
N ALA A 535 -2.51 -18.92 18.61
CA ALA A 535 -2.55 -17.54 19.07
C ALA A 535 -2.08 -16.56 17.99
N ILE A 536 -1.01 -16.90 17.26
CA ILE A 536 -0.52 -16.09 16.13
C ILE A 536 -1.60 -15.94 15.05
N ARG A 537 -2.30 -17.04 14.74
CA ARG A 537 -3.35 -17.07 13.72
C ARG A 537 -4.62 -16.30 14.08
N ALA A 538 -4.77 -15.90 15.33
CA ALA A 538 -5.90 -15.09 15.76
C ALA A 538 -5.74 -13.60 15.37
N ALA A 539 -4.53 -13.14 15.04
CA ALA A 539 -4.26 -11.77 14.62
C ALA A 539 -4.93 -11.43 13.29
N ARG A 540 -5.43 -10.19 13.14
CA ARG A 540 -5.96 -9.67 11.87
C ARG A 540 -4.88 -9.68 10.80
N GLU A 541 -3.75 -9.02 11.10
CA GLU A 541 -2.56 -9.06 10.26
C GLU A 541 -1.36 -9.73 10.96
N VAL A 542 -0.66 -10.61 10.24
CA VAL A 542 0.64 -11.17 10.65
C VAL A 542 1.72 -10.71 9.69
N TRP A 543 2.76 -10.05 10.19
CA TRP A 543 3.85 -9.51 9.38
C TRP A 543 5.17 -10.23 9.70
N LEU A 544 5.78 -10.84 8.69
CA LEU A 544 7.05 -11.52 8.79
C LEU A 544 8.17 -10.65 8.22
N LEU A 545 9.13 -10.26 9.07
CA LEU A 545 10.24 -9.38 8.73
C LEU A 545 11.52 -10.17 8.50
N ALA A 546 12.06 -10.16 7.29
CA ALA A 546 13.31 -10.84 6.98
C ALA A 546 14.25 -9.99 6.12
N ALA A 547 15.49 -9.82 6.59
CA ALA A 547 16.50 -9.07 5.88
C ALA A 547 17.85 -9.79 6.00
N GLY A 548 18.62 -9.77 4.92
CA GLY A 548 19.91 -10.43 4.83
C GLY A 548 19.88 -11.80 4.15
N GLU A 549 21.02 -12.17 3.56
CA GLU A 549 21.20 -13.40 2.77
C GLU A 549 20.95 -14.67 3.61
N ASP A 550 21.21 -14.62 4.92
CA ASP A 550 20.96 -15.73 5.84
C ASP A 550 19.47 -16.10 5.94
N LYS A 551 18.57 -15.24 5.47
CA LYS A 551 17.12 -15.45 5.49
C LYS A 551 16.54 -16.00 4.19
N ALA A 552 17.29 -15.94 3.09
CA ALA A 552 16.73 -16.22 1.76
C ALA A 552 16.17 -17.64 1.63
N GLY A 553 16.92 -18.63 2.12
CA GLY A 553 16.47 -20.03 2.08
C GLY A 553 15.23 -20.27 2.96
N ALA A 554 15.17 -19.61 4.13
CA ALA A 554 14.05 -19.72 5.03
C ALA A 554 12.78 -19.08 4.46
N ALA A 555 12.91 -17.90 3.86
CA ALA A 555 11.79 -17.19 3.24
C ALA A 555 11.21 -18.00 2.06
N ALA A 556 12.07 -18.48 1.16
CA ALA A 556 11.66 -19.32 0.04
C ALA A 556 11.01 -20.63 0.50
N GLY A 557 11.62 -21.33 1.45
CA GLY A 557 11.07 -22.58 1.97
C GLY A 557 9.72 -22.43 2.66
N ALA A 558 9.52 -21.34 3.39
CA ALA A 558 8.27 -21.09 4.12
C ALA A 558 7.12 -20.59 3.23
N LEU A 559 7.43 -19.87 2.15
CA LEU A 559 6.44 -19.43 1.16
C LEU A 559 5.99 -20.57 0.21
N ALA A 560 6.84 -21.58 -0.01
CA ALA A 560 6.54 -22.74 -0.85
C ALA A 560 5.56 -23.77 -0.24
N ALA A 561 4.79 -23.40 0.80
CA ALA A 561 3.79 -24.21 1.51
C ALA A 561 4.32 -25.51 2.17
N GLY A 562 5.00 -25.35 3.31
CA GLY A 562 5.48 -26.46 4.16
C GLY A 562 4.60 -26.78 5.38
N ASP A 563 4.75 -27.99 5.93
CA ASP A 563 4.16 -28.39 7.23
C ASP A 563 4.60 -27.44 8.36
N PRO A 564 3.68 -26.72 9.04
CA PRO A 564 4.01 -25.80 10.13
C PRO A 564 4.85 -26.39 11.27
N ALA A 565 4.80 -27.70 11.50
CA ALA A 565 5.65 -28.34 12.50
C ALA A 565 7.13 -28.41 12.08
N ARG A 566 7.38 -28.42 10.77
CA ARG A 566 8.73 -28.43 10.15
C ARG A 566 9.15 -27.07 9.64
N THR A 567 8.18 -26.19 9.39
CA THR A 567 8.35 -24.85 8.84
C THR A 567 7.43 -23.87 9.57
N PRO A 568 7.73 -23.50 10.83
CA PRO A 568 6.84 -22.68 11.66
C PRO A 568 6.38 -21.38 11.00
N ALA A 569 7.25 -20.70 10.24
CA ALA A 569 6.90 -19.51 9.48
C ALA A 569 5.80 -19.74 8.41
N ALA A 570 5.67 -20.95 7.86
CA ALA A 570 4.56 -21.29 6.95
C ALA A 570 3.22 -21.36 7.70
N GLY A 571 3.25 -21.61 9.01
CA GLY A 571 2.07 -21.63 9.87
C GLY A 571 1.64 -20.27 10.40
N ALA A 572 2.51 -19.26 10.35
CA ALA A 572 2.21 -17.91 10.78
C ALA A 572 1.38 -17.20 9.71
N ARG A 573 0.06 -17.16 9.92
CA ARG A 573 -0.91 -16.60 8.98
C ARG A 573 -1.89 -15.71 9.73
N GLY A 574 -2.12 -14.49 9.26
CA GLY A 574 -3.18 -13.63 9.79
C GLY A 574 -4.54 -13.98 9.20
N ARG A 575 -5.60 -13.54 9.86
CA ARG A 575 -6.99 -13.81 9.46
C ARG A 575 -7.41 -13.01 8.24
N GLU A 576 -6.94 -11.76 8.18
CA GLU A 576 -7.24 -10.83 7.09
C GLU A 576 -6.04 -10.72 6.15
N ARG A 577 -4.82 -10.69 6.70
CA ARG A 577 -3.61 -10.54 5.90
C ARG A 577 -2.41 -11.26 6.50
N THR A 578 -1.63 -11.88 5.63
CA THR A 578 -0.26 -12.32 5.94
C THR A 578 0.70 -11.59 5.02
N LEU A 579 1.64 -10.83 5.60
CA LEU A 579 2.58 -10.01 4.85
C LEU A 579 4.02 -10.45 5.12
N TRP A 580 4.76 -10.71 4.06
CA TRP A 580 6.20 -10.98 4.10
C TRP A 580 6.92 -9.73 3.64
N ILE A 581 7.56 -9.04 4.58
CA ILE A 581 8.31 -7.82 4.30
C ILE A 581 9.79 -8.17 4.29
N LEU A 582 10.39 -8.12 3.11
CA LEU A 582 11.72 -8.64 2.83
C LEU A 582 12.65 -7.54 2.32
N ASP A 583 13.96 -7.67 2.55
CA ASP A 583 14.94 -6.99 1.71
C ASP A 583 15.29 -7.84 0.47
N GLU A 584 15.94 -7.24 -0.54
CA GLU A 584 16.34 -7.93 -1.77
C GLU A 584 17.16 -9.19 -1.48
N LYS A 585 18.01 -9.15 -0.44
CA LYS A 585 18.87 -10.27 -0.04
C LYS A 585 18.06 -11.44 0.52
N ALA A 586 17.05 -11.17 1.34
CA ALA A 586 16.13 -12.18 1.86
C ALA A 586 15.15 -12.67 0.79
N ALA A 587 14.87 -11.88 -0.24
CA ALA A 587 14.06 -12.28 -1.38
C ALA A 587 14.85 -13.08 -2.44
N ALA A 588 16.19 -13.16 -2.34
CA ALA A 588 17.08 -13.62 -3.41
C ALA A 588 16.88 -15.08 -3.87
N LEU A 589 16.17 -15.92 -3.11
CA LEU A 589 15.84 -17.31 -3.46
C LEU A 589 14.35 -17.56 -3.69
N LEU A 590 13.51 -16.53 -3.63
CA LEU A 590 12.10 -16.66 -3.99
C LEU A 590 11.96 -16.95 -5.49
N SER A 591 10.99 -17.78 -5.86
CA SER A 591 10.59 -17.92 -7.26
C SER A 591 10.06 -16.58 -7.80
N GLU A 592 10.14 -16.35 -9.11
CA GLU A 592 9.60 -15.12 -9.71
C GLU A 592 8.11 -14.93 -9.38
N SER A 593 7.34 -16.02 -9.28
CA SER A 593 5.95 -16.02 -8.82
C SER A 593 5.74 -15.63 -7.35
N ALA A 594 6.76 -15.70 -6.50
CA ALA A 594 6.69 -15.39 -5.07
C ALA A 594 7.32 -14.02 -4.74
N ARG A 595 7.98 -13.34 -5.68
CA ARG A 595 8.59 -12.01 -5.48
C ARG A 595 7.63 -10.84 -5.74
N GLY A 596 6.49 -11.11 -6.37
CA GLY A 596 5.54 -10.09 -6.82
C GLY A 596 5.86 -9.60 -8.22
#